data_AF-A0AAP0WNP2-F1
#
_entry.id   AF-A0AAP0WNP2-F1
#
_cell.length_a   1.000
_cell.length_b   1.000
_cell.length_c   1.000
_cell.angle_alpha   90.00
_cell.angle_beta   90.00
_cell.angle_gamma   90.00
#
_symmetry.space_group_name_H-M   'P 1'
#
loop_
_entity.id
_entity.type
_entity.pdbx_description
1 polymer ?
#
loop_
_entity_poly.entity_id
_entity_poly.type
_entity_poly.pdbx_seq_one_letter_code
_entity_poly.pdbx_strand_id
1 'polypeptide(L)'
;MNSNIKNFHLPAASMSAFDIFSVLICTGIYRQILVPLVGRLSRNPKGLTELQRMGIGLIIGMLAMLAAGATEIERLKRVIPDQKSSSLSIFWQIPQYALVGASEVFMYIGQLEFFNGQAPDGIKSFGSSLCMASISLGNYVSSLLVNMVMGITARGNSPGWIPNDLNSGHMDRFYFLIAVLTAADFVIYVYCAKWYKCINMEGDEKEIQMEGREEDVLRRV
;
A
#
# COMPACT_ATOMS: atom_id res chain seq x y z
N MET A 1 -1.33 -7.13 24.01
CA MET A 1 -2.80 -6.98 23.89
C MET A 1 -3.44 -8.24 24.45
N ASN A 2 -4.64 -8.13 25.02
CA ASN A 2 -5.37 -9.29 25.50
C ASN A 2 -5.98 -10.03 24.31
N SER A 3 -5.46 -11.23 24.05
CA SER A 3 -5.89 -12.09 22.94
C SER A 3 -6.95 -13.11 23.33
N ASN A 4 -7.54 -13.00 24.52
CA ASN A 4 -8.46 -13.99 25.06
C ASN A 4 -9.92 -13.56 24.84
N ILE A 5 -10.65 -14.28 23.96
CA ILE A 5 -12.11 -14.16 23.81
C ILE A 5 -12.74 -15.29 24.61
N LYS A 6 -13.09 -15.02 25.88
CA LYS A 6 -13.77 -15.90 26.87
C LYS A 6 -13.14 -17.29 27.14
N ASN A 7 -12.56 -17.98 26.15
CA ASN A 7 -11.75 -19.21 26.20
C ASN A 7 -10.87 -19.43 24.94
N PHE A 8 -10.90 -18.55 23.93
CA PHE A 8 -10.09 -18.68 22.71
C PHE A 8 -8.92 -17.69 22.71
N HIS A 9 -7.70 -18.23 22.63
CA HIS A 9 -6.48 -17.45 22.48
C HIS A 9 -6.24 -17.15 21.00
N LEU A 10 -6.47 -15.91 20.57
CA LEU A 10 -6.14 -15.47 19.20
C LEU A 10 -4.62 -15.27 19.09
N PRO A 11 -3.88 -16.08 18.30
CA PRO A 11 -2.49 -15.82 18.02
C PRO A 11 -2.33 -14.44 17.36
N ALA A 12 -1.24 -13.73 17.64
CA ALA A 12 -0.91 -12.49 16.92
C ALA A 12 -0.83 -12.71 15.39
N ALA A 13 -0.47 -13.92 14.97
CA ALA A 13 -0.47 -14.33 13.56
C ALA A 13 -1.87 -14.34 12.91
N SER A 14 -2.96 -14.49 13.67
CA SER A 14 -4.32 -14.43 13.11
C SER A 14 -4.72 -13.03 12.64
N MET A 15 -3.93 -12.00 12.94
CA MET A 15 -4.15 -10.64 12.48
C MET A 15 -3.96 -10.48 10.97
N SER A 16 -3.06 -11.26 10.36
CA SER A 16 -2.91 -11.28 8.90
C SER A 16 -4.16 -11.83 8.20
N ALA A 17 -4.95 -12.68 8.86
CA ALA A 17 -6.22 -13.11 8.29
C ALA A 17 -7.21 -11.95 8.17
N PHE A 18 -7.24 -11.02 9.14
CA PHE A 18 -8.09 -9.83 9.06
C PHE A 18 -7.67 -8.89 7.92
N ASP A 19 -6.37 -8.78 7.67
CA ASP A 19 -5.84 -8.06 6.51
C ASP A 19 -6.34 -8.68 5.20
N ILE A 20 -6.22 -10.00 5.04
CA ILE A 20 -6.74 -10.72 3.86
C ILE A 20 -8.25 -10.52 3.70
N PHE A 21 -9.03 -10.63 4.78
CA PHE A 21 -10.47 -10.36 4.72
C PHE A 21 -10.78 -8.90 4.33
N SER A 22 -10.00 -7.94 4.84
CA SER A 22 -10.10 -6.54 4.46
C SER A 22 -9.84 -6.36 2.96
N VAL A 23 -8.74 -6.91 2.44
CA VAL A 23 -8.40 -6.87 1.02
C VAL A 23 -9.52 -7.47 0.17
N LEU A 24 -10.08 -8.61 0.55
CA LEU A 24 -11.19 -9.24 -0.18
C LEU A 24 -12.44 -8.36 -0.20
N ILE A 25 -12.82 -7.78 0.94
CA ILE A 25 -13.97 -6.89 1.06
C ILE A 25 -13.74 -5.60 0.25
N CYS A 26 -12.58 -4.97 0.42
CA CYS A 26 -12.19 -3.76 -0.32
C CYS A 26 -12.11 -4.01 -1.82
N THR A 27 -11.62 -5.17 -2.26
CA THR A 27 -11.62 -5.56 -3.68
C THR A 27 -13.04 -5.73 -4.20
N GLY A 28 -13.93 -6.37 -3.43
CA GLY A 28 -15.35 -6.48 -3.76
C GLY A 28 -16.02 -5.12 -3.91
N ILE A 29 -15.80 -4.23 -2.93
CA ILE A 29 -16.28 -2.85 -2.93
C ILE A 29 -15.71 -2.07 -4.12
N TYR A 30 -14.42 -2.23 -4.41
CA TYR A 30 -13.77 -1.57 -5.54
C TYR A 30 -14.45 -1.95 -6.86
N ARG A 31 -14.63 -3.26 -7.08
CA ARG A 31 -15.21 -3.79 -8.31
C ARG A 31 -16.70 -3.49 -8.45
N GLN A 32 -17.45 -3.49 -7.35
CA GLN A 32 -18.91 -3.35 -7.37
C GLN A 32 -19.40 -1.90 -7.20
N ILE A 33 -18.62 -1.04 -6.54
CA ILE A 33 -18.98 0.36 -6.28
C ILE A 33 -18.12 1.30 -7.09
N LEU A 34 -16.79 1.19 -7.02
CA LEU A 34 -15.90 2.15 -7.67
C LEU A 34 -15.94 2.07 -9.20
N VAL A 35 -15.93 0.88 -9.78
CA VAL A 35 -16.03 0.71 -11.25
C VAL A 35 -17.30 1.37 -11.82
N PRO A 36 -18.52 1.10 -11.30
CA PRO A 36 -19.72 1.76 -11.82
C PRO A 36 -19.81 3.25 -11.42
N LEU A 37 -19.27 3.66 -10.26
CA LEU A 37 -19.27 5.06 -9.84
C LEU A 37 -18.34 5.91 -10.70
N VAL A 38 -17.14 5.40 -11.00
CA VAL A 38 -16.18 6.03 -11.92
C VAL A 38 -16.78 6.09 -13.32
N GLY A 39 -17.46 5.05 -13.76
CA GLY A 39 -18.19 5.02 -15.04
C GLY A 39 -19.32 6.06 -15.11
N ARG A 40 -20.06 6.29 -14.02
CA ARG A 40 -21.12 7.31 -13.96
C ARG A 40 -20.60 8.74 -13.80
N LEU A 41 -19.56 8.94 -12.99
CA LEU A 41 -19.10 10.27 -12.60
C LEU A 41 -18.14 10.87 -13.61
N SER A 42 -17.28 10.07 -14.24
CA SER A 42 -16.17 10.62 -15.00
C SER A 42 -16.59 11.19 -16.36
N ARG A 43 -17.61 10.66 -17.05
CA ARG A 43 -17.98 11.02 -18.45
C ARG A 43 -16.80 11.06 -19.46
N ASN A 44 -15.62 10.65 -18.99
CA ASN A 44 -14.33 10.49 -19.64
C ASN A 44 -14.09 8.98 -19.73
N PRO A 45 -13.69 8.45 -20.89
CA PRO A 45 -13.61 7.00 -21.12
C PRO A 45 -12.59 6.27 -20.22
N LYS A 46 -11.70 7.00 -19.52
CA LYS A 46 -10.62 6.45 -18.69
C LYS A 46 -10.82 6.52 -17.17
N GLY A 47 -11.90 7.11 -16.66
CA GLY A 47 -12.17 7.11 -15.21
C GLY A 47 -11.21 7.95 -14.34
N LEU A 48 -10.93 7.52 -13.09
CA LEU A 48 -9.83 8.05 -12.25
C LEU A 48 -8.50 7.62 -12.86
N THR A 49 -7.52 8.53 -12.95
CA THR A 49 -6.21 8.20 -13.53
C THR A 49 -5.46 7.19 -12.65
N GLU A 50 -4.66 6.32 -13.26
CA GLU A 50 -3.90 5.30 -12.50
C GLU A 50 -2.98 5.92 -11.44
N LEU A 51 -2.37 7.07 -11.77
CA LEU A 51 -1.58 7.85 -10.81
C LEU A 51 -2.42 8.37 -9.62
N GLN A 52 -3.67 8.80 -9.86
CA GLN A 52 -4.54 9.22 -8.76
C GLN A 52 -4.89 8.04 -7.84
N ARG A 53 -5.13 6.85 -8.39
CA ARG A 53 -5.45 5.64 -7.59
C ARG A 53 -4.27 5.21 -6.74
N MET A 54 -3.06 5.18 -7.30
CA MET A 54 -1.83 4.95 -6.56
C MET A 54 -1.64 5.98 -5.44
N GLY A 55 -1.84 7.27 -5.73
CA GLY A 55 -1.73 8.34 -4.74
C GLY A 55 -2.74 8.21 -3.59
N ILE A 56 -3.99 7.82 -3.88
CA ILE A 56 -5.00 7.50 -2.86
C ILE A 56 -4.51 6.32 -1.99
N GLY A 57 -3.94 5.28 -2.61
CA GLY A 57 -3.31 4.16 -1.88
C GLY A 57 -2.25 4.63 -0.88
N LEU A 58 -1.32 5.50 -1.30
CA LEU A 58 -0.28 6.05 -0.40
C LEU A 58 -0.87 6.84 0.77
N ILE A 59 -1.89 7.66 0.53
CA ILE A 59 -2.55 8.45 1.57
C ILE A 59 -3.24 7.52 2.59
N ILE A 60 -3.98 6.52 2.12
CA ILE A 60 -4.65 5.56 3.00
C ILE A 60 -3.62 4.77 3.80
N GLY A 61 -2.51 4.35 3.18
CA GLY A 61 -1.40 3.67 3.86
C GLY A 61 -0.76 4.53 4.94
N MET A 62 -0.56 5.83 4.69
CA MET A 62 -0.08 6.80 5.68
C MET A 62 -1.03 6.91 6.87
N LEU A 63 -2.35 7.02 6.62
CA LEU A 63 -3.37 7.03 7.66
C LEU A 63 -3.37 5.73 8.47
N ALA A 64 -3.12 4.59 7.83
CA ALA A 64 -3.01 3.30 8.51
C ALA A 64 -1.84 3.27 9.50
N MET A 65 -0.68 3.81 9.11
CA MET A 65 0.49 3.91 9.99
C MET A 65 0.28 4.89 11.15
N LEU A 66 -0.43 6.00 10.92
CA LEU A 66 -0.81 6.93 11.99
C LEU A 66 -1.79 6.28 12.97
N ALA A 67 -2.78 5.52 12.48
CA ALA A 67 -3.71 4.76 13.31
C ALA A 67 -2.98 3.68 14.14
N ALA A 68 -1.98 3.02 13.55
CA ALA A 68 -1.14 2.06 14.26
C ALA A 68 -0.33 2.72 15.37
N GLY A 69 0.33 3.86 15.10
CA GLY A 69 1.05 4.64 16.10
C GLY A 69 0.15 5.12 17.24
N ALA A 70 -1.06 5.61 16.94
CA ALA A 70 -2.04 6.02 17.95
C ALA A 70 -2.51 4.84 18.83
N THR A 71 -2.75 3.68 18.21
CA THR A 71 -3.13 2.45 18.93
C THR A 71 -2.03 2.00 19.88
N GLU A 72 -0.77 2.10 19.44
CA GLU A 72 0.39 1.73 20.27
C GLU A 72 0.62 2.69 21.43
N ILE A 73 0.39 4.00 21.24
CA ILE A 73 0.40 4.97 22.35
C ILE A 73 -0.66 4.60 23.40
N GLU A 74 -1.88 4.30 22.98
CA GLU A 74 -2.95 3.89 23.90
C GLU A 74 -2.65 2.53 24.56
N ARG A 75 -1.94 1.63 23.87
CA ARG A 75 -1.47 0.36 24.44
C ARG A 75 -0.44 0.60 25.54
N LEU A 76 0.56 1.44 25.27
CA LEU A 76 1.64 1.77 26.21
C LEU A 76 1.11 2.45 27.48
N LYS A 77 0.11 3.34 27.36
CA LYS A 77 -0.56 3.98 28.52
C LYS A 77 -1.31 3.00 29.44
N ARG A 78 -1.68 1.83 28.93
CA ARG A 78 -2.48 0.81 29.65
C ARG A 78 -1.67 -0.46 29.96
N VAL A 79 -0.34 -0.37 29.93
CA VAL A 79 0.55 -1.41 30.42
C VAL A 79 0.45 -1.44 31.95
N ILE A 80 0.11 -2.61 32.50
CA ILE A 80 0.10 -2.85 33.94
C ILE A 80 1.49 -3.40 34.29
N PRO A 81 2.22 -2.82 35.27
CA PRO A 81 3.47 -3.40 35.74
C PRO A 81 3.21 -4.84 36.23
N ASP A 82 4.13 -5.77 35.90
CA ASP A 82 4.07 -7.23 36.12
C ASP A 82 3.21 -8.10 35.17
N GLN A 83 2.59 -7.57 34.12
CA GLN A 83 1.97 -8.41 33.07
C GLN A 83 2.59 -8.21 31.68
N LYS A 84 2.97 -9.32 31.03
CA LYS A 84 3.44 -9.34 29.63
C LYS A 84 2.37 -8.88 28.62
N SER A 85 1.10 -8.86 29.02
CA SER A 85 -0.04 -8.51 28.17
C SER A 85 -0.72 -7.23 28.62
N SER A 86 -0.68 -6.18 27.80
CA SER A 86 -1.54 -5.01 28.00
C SER A 86 -3.02 -5.41 27.91
N SER A 87 -3.86 -4.86 28.79
CA SER A 87 -5.31 -5.08 28.84
C SER A 87 -6.08 -4.61 27.58
N LEU A 88 -5.37 -3.97 26.64
CA LEU A 88 -5.94 -3.43 25.43
C LEU A 88 -6.43 -4.55 24.50
N SER A 89 -7.67 -4.41 24.04
CA SER A 89 -8.35 -5.42 23.23
C SER A 89 -7.77 -5.46 21.81
N ILE A 90 -7.63 -6.67 21.27
CA ILE A 90 -7.14 -6.91 19.91
C ILE A 90 -7.98 -6.18 18.82
N PHE A 91 -9.24 -5.88 19.12
CA PHE A 91 -10.15 -5.13 18.23
C PHE A 91 -9.68 -3.72 17.89
N TRP A 92 -8.84 -3.10 18.73
CA TRP A 92 -8.29 -1.76 18.45
C TRP A 92 -7.30 -1.74 17.29
N GLN A 93 -6.84 -2.91 16.86
CA GLN A 93 -5.97 -3.06 15.70
C GLN A 93 -6.75 -3.22 14.38
N ILE A 94 -8.06 -3.41 14.42
CA ILE A 94 -8.88 -3.56 13.22
C ILE A 94 -8.81 -2.33 12.29
N PRO A 95 -8.87 -1.08 12.79
CA PRO A 95 -8.80 0.09 11.93
C PRO A 95 -7.51 0.16 11.10
N GLN A 96 -6.36 -0.20 11.67
CA GLN A 96 -5.10 -0.21 10.92
C GLN A 96 -5.11 -1.28 9.82
N TYR A 97 -5.58 -2.50 10.09
CA TYR A 97 -5.64 -3.57 9.08
C TYR A 97 -6.69 -3.29 8.01
N ALA A 98 -7.80 -2.67 8.38
CA ALA A 98 -8.81 -2.23 7.42
C ALA A 98 -8.22 -1.21 6.44
N LEU A 99 -7.50 -0.20 6.96
CA LEU A 99 -6.86 0.83 6.15
C LEU A 99 -5.70 0.27 5.32
N VAL A 100 -4.86 -0.64 5.86
CA VAL A 100 -3.80 -1.30 5.11
C VAL A 100 -4.40 -2.07 3.93
N GLY A 101 -5.38 -2.95 4.17
CA GLY A 101 -6.02 -3.71 3.08
C GLY A 101 -6.69 -2.81 2.04
N ALA A 102 -7.31 -1.70 2.46
CA ALA A 102 -7.82 -0.71 1.51
C ALA A 102 -6.68 -0.08 0.68
N SER A 103 -5.60 0.36 1.32
CA SER A 103 -4.45 0.97 0.65
C SER A 103 -3.81 0.05 -0.37
N GLU A 104 -3.70 -1.24 -0.05
CA GLU A 104 -3.12 -2.26 -0.91
C GLU A 104 -3.94 -2.46 -2.18
N VAL A 105 -5.27 -2.52 -2.06
CA VAL A 105 -6.16 -2.66 -3.23
C VAL A 105 -6.03 -1.48 -4.18
N PHE A 106 -6.06 -0.23 -3.67
CA PHE A 106 -5.92 0.95 -4.52
C PHE A 106 -4.53 1.06 -5.15
N MET A 107 -3.49 0.77 -4.38
CA MET A 107 -2.11 0.80 -4.87
C MET A 107 -1.86 -0.28 -5.92
N TYR A 108 -2.21 -1.53 -5.62
CA TYR A 108 -1.94 -2.67 -6.50
C TYR A 108 -2.69 -2.57 -7.82
N ILE A 109 -3.97 -2.20 -7.80
CA ILE A 109 -4.76 -2.02 -9.03
C ILE A 109 -4.18 -0.88 -9.86
N GLY A 110 -3.89 0.27 -9.25
CA GLY A 110 -3.27 1.40 -9.95
C GLY A 110 -1.90 1.05 -10.53
N GLN A 111 -1.08 0.31 -9.78
CA GLN A 111 0.23 -0.16 -10.21
C GLN A 111 0.14 -1.10 -11.41
N LEU A 112 -0.74 -2.10 -11.35
CA LEU A 112 -0.91 -3.07 -12.40
C LEU A 112 -1.45 -2.42 -13.69
N GLU A 113 -2.46 -1.53 -13.59
CA GLU A 113 -3.02 -0.83 -14.73
C GLU A 113 -2.04 0.19 -15.33
N PHE A 114 -1.25 0.88 -14.52
CA PHE A 114 -0.21 1.78 -15.01
C PHE A 114 0.89 1.04 -15.78
N PHE A 115 1.48 -0.01 -15.20
CA PHE A 115 2.56 -0.73 -15.86
C PHE A 115 2.10 -1.50 -17.09
N ASN A 116 0.91 -2.09 -17.07
CA ASN A 116 0.36 -2.78 -18.24
C ASN A 116 -0.17 -1.81 -19.30
N GLY A 117 -0.67 -0.63 -18.91
CA GLY A 117 -1.20 0.39 -19.82
C GLY A 117 -0.11 1.24 -20.49
N GLN A 118 1.07 1.37 -19.88
CA GLN A 118 2.23 2.06 -20.45
C GLN A 118 3.20 1.13 -21.20
N ALA A 119 2.98 -0.19 -21.15
CA ALA A 119 3.80 -1.18 -21.85
C ALA A 119 3.20 -1.48 -23.24
N PRO A 120 3.99 -1.41 -24.33
CA PRO A 120 3.58 -1.89 -25.65
C PRO A 120 3.10 -3.34 -25.58
N ASP A 121 2.16 -3.73 -26.46
CA ASP A 121 1.52 -5.05 -26.46
C ASP A 121 2.50 -6.24 -26.43
N GLY A 122 3.70 -6.09 -26.99
CA GLY A 122 4.75 -7.11 -26.98
C GLY A 122 5.49 -7.31 -25.64
N ILE A 123 5.40 -6.37 -24.68
CA ILE A 123 6.14 -6.42 -23.41
C ILE A 123 5.26 -6.24 -22.16
N LYS A 124 3.94 -6.44 -22.25
CA LYS A 124 3.02 -6.39 -21.09
C LYS A 124 3.46 -7.30 -19.92
N SER A 125 4.01 -8.48 -20.23
CA SER A 125 4.59 -9.38 -19.21
C SER A 125 5.70 -8.71 -18.39
N PHE A 126 6.52 -7.87 -19.04
CA PHE A 126 7.58 -7.10 -18.37
C PHE A 126 7.00 -6.06 -17.38
N GLY A 127 5.87 -5.44 -17.72
CA GLY A 127 5.16 -4.53 -16.81
C GLY A 127 4.68 -5.22 -15.54
N SER A 128 4.12 -6.42 -15.66
CA SER A 128 3.72 -7.24 -14.51
C SER A 128 4.92 -7.72 -13.68
N SER A 129 6.04 -8.06 -14.31
CA SER A 129 7.30 -8.39 -13.61
C SER A 129 7.87 -7.20 -12.85
N LEU A 130 7.80 -5.98 -13.40
CA LEU A 130 8.22 -4.75 -12.70
C LEU A 130 7.39 -4.47 -11.46
N CYS A 131 6.08 -4.73 -11.50
CA CYS A 131 5.20 -4.64 -10.34
C CYS A 131 5.67 -5.60 -9.22
N MET A 132 5.88 -6.88 -9.56
CA MET A 132 6.41 -7.88 -8.60
C MET A 132 7.79 -7.52 -8.06
N ALA A 133 8.68 -7.02 -8.92
CA ALA A 133 10.01 -6.57 -8.51
C ALA A 133 9.92 -5.39 -7.53
N SER A 134 8.99 -4.46 -7.75
CA SER A 134 8.76 -3.33 -6.84
C SER A 134 8.29 -3.80 -5.45
N ILE A 135 7.38 -4.79 -5.40
CA ILE A 135 6.93 -5.40 -4.13
C ILE A 135 8.10 -6.08 -3.42
N SER A 136 8.93 -6.82 -4.14
CA SER A 136 10.12 -7.47 -3.58
C SER A 136 11.10 -6.44 -3.02
N LEU A 137 11.38 -5.36 -3.75
CA LEU A 137 12.22 -4.27 -3.29
C LEU A 137 11.67 -3.62 -2.01
N GLY A 138 10.36 -3.41 -1.94
CA GLY A 138 9.69 -2.91 -0.73
C GLY A 138 9.93 -3.80 0.50
N ASN A 139 9.87 -5.13 0.33
CA ASN A 139 10.17 -6.09 1.41
C ASN A 139 11.65 -6.03 1.86
N TYR A 140 12.58 -5.86 0.92
CA TYR A 140 13.99 -5.68 1.25
C TYR A 140 14.24 -4.37 2.00
N VAL A 141 13.64 -3.26 1.53
CA VAL A 141 13.73 -1.96 2.19
C VAL A 141 13.14 -2.03 3.61
N SER A 142 12.00 -2.70 3.79
CA SER A 142 11.40 -2.92 5.11
C SER A 142 12.36 -3.67 6.05
N SER A 143 12.96 -4.75 5.57
CA SER A 143 13.94 -5.53 6.34
C SER A 143 15.19 -4.73 6.70
N LEU A 144 15.71 -3.95 5.74
CA LEU A 144 16.85 -3.05 5.95
C LEU A 144 16.53 -1.95 6.96
N LEU A 145 15.35 -1.36 6.89
CA LEU A 145 14.89 -0.31 7.80
C LEU A 145 14.81 -0.85 9.22
N VAL A 146 14.23 -2.03 9.44
CA VAL A 146 14.18 -2.70 10.74
C VAL A 146 15.59 -2.94 11.28
N ASN A 147 16.49 -3.51 10.45
CA ASN A 147 17.88 -3.75 10.86
C ASN A 147 18.64 -2.47 11.18
N MET A 148 18.44 -1.40 10.41
CA MET A 148 19.06 -0.10 10.64
C MET A 148 18.55 0.53 11.93
N VAL A 149 17.24 0.53 12.17
CA VAL A 149 16.64 1.05 13.41
C VAL A 149 17.14 0.26 14.62
N MET A 150 17.19 -1.07 14.54
CA MET A 150 17.76 -1.88 15.61
C MET A 150 19.24 -1.58 15.82
N GLY A 151 20.04 -1.48 14.77
CA GLY A 151 21.47 -1.19 14.87
C GLY A 151 21.81 0.22 15.38
N ILE A 152 20.97 1.21 15.11
CA ILE A 152 21.13 2.59 15.62
C ILE A 152 20.64 2.68 17.07
N THR A 153 19.51 2.06 17.38
CA THR A 153 18.82 2.26 18.66
C THR A 153 19.27 1.29 19.75
N ALA A 154 19.71 0.08 19.40
CA ALA A 154 20.22 -0.91 20.36
C ALA A 154 21.72 -0.70 20.68
N ARG A 155 22.19 0.55 20.75
CA ARG A 155 23.56 0.87 21.13
C ARG A 155 23.71 0.94 22.66
N GLY A 156 24.54 0.06 23.22
CA GLY A 156 24.85 0.02 24.66
C GLY A 156 23.90 -0.87 25.45
N ASN A 157 23.52 -0.45 26.67
CA ASN A 157 22.66 -1.22 27.58
C ASN A 157 21.15 -0.93 27.38
N SER A 158 20.78 -0.20 26.32
CA SER A 158 19.40 0.19 26.01
C SER A 158 18.73 -0.81 25.05
N PRO A 159 17.48 -1.24 25.34
CA PRO A 159 16.82 -2.32 24.61
C PRO A 159 16.39 -2.00 23.16
N GLY A 160 16.57 -0.75 22.69
CA GLY A 160 16.19 -0.32 21.34
C GLY A 160 14.68 -0.07 21.16
N TRP A 161 14.25 0.33 19.95
CA TRP A 161 12.83 0.57 19.65
C TRP A 161 12.04 -0.73 19.44
N ILE A 162 12.73 -1.81 19.04
CA ILE A 162 12.16 -3.16 18.85
C ILE A 162 12.98 -4.17 19.68
N PRO A 163 12.80 -4.23 21.01
CA PRO A 163 13.42 -5.27 21.84
C PRO A 163 12.63 -6.58 21.77
N ASN A 164 13.26 -7.67 22.21
CA ASN A 164 12.58 -8.95 22.43
C ASN A 164 11.40 -8.85 23.42
N ASP A 165 11.42 -7.86 24.31
CA ASP A 165 10.30 -7.51 25.19
C ASP A 165 9.58 -6.25 24.68
N LEU A 166 8.43 -6.44 24.02
CA LEU A 166 7.59 -5.38 23.46
C LEU A 166 7.05 -4.38 24.50
N ASN A 167 7.04 -4.71 25.79
CA ASN A 167 6.58 -3.78 26.83
C ASN A 167 7.65 -2.76 27.22
N SER A 168 8.92 -3.09 26.98
CA SER A 168 10.07 -2.22 27.21
C SER A 168 10.47 -1.43 25.94
N GLY A 169 9.87 -1.79 24.80
CA GLY A 169 10.12 -1.20 23.49
C GLY A 169 9.20 -0.03 23.15
N HIS A 170 9.74 0.94 22.43
CA HIS A 170 9.00 2.10 21.91
C HIS A 170 8.61 1.86 20.45
N MET A 171 7.68 0.92 20.24
CA MET A 171 7.21 0.54 18.90
C MET A 171 6.42 1.67 18.22
N ASP A 172 5.85 2.58 19.01
CA ASP A 172 5.21 3.81 18.58
C ASP A 172 6.15 4.67 17.72
N ARG A 173 7.40 4.84 18.15
CA ARG A 173 8.41 5.63 17.41
C ARG A 173 8.74 5.04 16.05
N PHE A 174 8.73 3.71 15.95
CA PHE A 174 8.91 3.02 14.69
C PHE A 174 7.74 3.26 13.72
N TYR A 175 6.50 3.21 14.21
CA TYR A 175 5.33 3.52 13.38
C TYR A 175 5.30 4.99 12.93
N PHE A 176 5.67 5.95 13.78
CA PHE A 176 5.80 7.34 13.36
C PHE A 176 6.93 7.55 12.35
N LEU A 177 8.06 6.86 12.51
CA LEU A 177 9.15 6.89 11.53
C LEU A 177 8.67 6.40 10.16
N ILE A 178 7.94 5.28 10.11
CA ILE A 178 7.34 4.79 8.86
C ILE A 178 6.35 5.82 8.31
N ALA A 179 5.48 6.40 9.15
CA ALA A 179 4.52 7.42 8.69
C ALA A 179 5.21 8.63 8.05
N VAL A 180 6.31 9.13 8.64
CA VAL A 180 7.12 10.22 8.07
C VAL A 180 7.78 9.79 6.77
N LEU A 181 8.31 8.56 6.70
CA LEU A 181 8.90 8.03 5.48
C LEU A 181 7.88 7.89 4.35
N THR A 182 6.68 7.40 4.64
CA THR A 182 5.56 7.33 3.69
C THR A 182 5.10 8.73 3.26
N ALA A 183 5.15 9.73 4.15
CA ALA A 183 4.87 11.12 3.78
C ALA A 183 5.93 11.69 2.83
N ALA A 184 7.21 11.42 3.08
CA ALA A 184 8.29 11.81 2.18
C ALA A 184 8.16 11.11 0.82
N ASP A 185 7.87 9.80 0.81
CA ASP A 185 7.59 9.02 -0.40
C ASP A 185 6.43 9.61 -1.20
N PHE A 186 5.33 9.98 -0.54
CA PHE A 186 4.20 10.64 -1.18
C PHE A 186 4.58 11.98 -1.82
N VAL A 187 5.41 12.80 -1.18
CA VAL A 187 5.88 14.08 -1.76
C VAL A 187 6.73 13.84 -3.00
N ILE A 188 7.65 12.88 -2.95
CA ILE A 188 8.47 12.48 -4.10
C ILE A 188 7.58 11.95 -5.22
N TYR A 189 6.60 11.10 -4.87
CA TYR A 189 5.61 10.58 -5.79
C TYR A 189 4.84 11.68 -6.51
N VAL A 190 4.33 12.68 -5.78
CA VAL A 190 3.61 13.83 -6.38
C VAL A 190 4.52 14.64 -7.30
N TYR A 191 5.79 14.83 -6.93
CA TYR A 191 6.76 15.50 -7.78
C TYR A 191 7.00 14.73 -9.09
N CYS A 192 7.23 13.42 -9.00
CA CYS A 192 7.39 12.53 -10.15
C CYS A 192 6.12 12.49 -11.02
N ALA A 193 4.94 12.39 -10.40
CA ALA A 193 3.65 12.37 -11.09
C ALA A 193 3.36 13.67 -11.85
N LYS A 194 3.79 14.82 -11.32
CA LYS A 194 3.70 16.11 -12.01
C LYS A 194 4.68 16.24 -13.17
N TRP A 195 5.85 15.62 -13.05
CA TRP A 195 6.88 15.67 -14.09
C TRP A 195 6.64 14.64 -15.20
N TYR A 196 5.93 13.56 -14.89
CA TYR A 196 5.60 12.50 -15.83
C TYR A 196 4.55 12.97 -16.86
N LYS A 197 4.94 13.00 -18.14
CA LYS A 197 4.00 13.08 -19.26
C LYS A 197 3.48 11.68 -19.56
N CYS A 198 2.17 11.46 -19.47
CA CYS A 198 1.56 10.25 -20.00
C CYS A 198 1.91 10.10 -21.48
N ILE A 199 2.55 8.98 -21.83
CA ILE A 199 2.64 8.54 -23.23
C ILE A 199 1.21 8.19 -23.65
N ASN A 200 0.67 8.95 -24.61
CA ASN A 200 -0.63 8.66 -25.21
C ASN A 200 -0.43 7.64 -26.33
N MET A 201 -0.29 6.34 -25.99
CA MET A 201 -0.20 5.27 -26.99
C MET A 201 -1.45 5.20 -27.90
N GLU A 202 -2.59 5.74 -27.45
CA GLU A 202 -3.83 5.80 -28.24
C GLU A 202 -3.76 6.77 -29.43
N GLY A 203 -2.81 7.71 -29.41
CA GLY A 203 -2.51 8.59 -30.55
C GLY A 203 -1.65 7.87 -31.58
N ASP A 204 -0.55 7.26 -31.12
CA ASP A 204 0.37 6.50 -31.97
C ASP A 204 -0.30 5.28 -32.62
N GLU A 205 -1.12 4.49 -31.90
CA GLU A 205 -1.79 3.33 -32.51
C GLU A 205 -2.84 3.73 -33.55
N LYS A 206 -3.51 4.87 -33.38
CA LYS A 206 -4.48 5.38 -34.37
C LYS A 206 -3.79 6.02 -35.57
N GLU A 207 -2.66 6.69 -35.38
CA GLU A 207 -1.81 7.20 -36.47
C GLU A 207 -1.18 6.06 -37.25
N ILE A 208 -0.62 5.03 -36.59
CA ILE A 208 -0.04 3.84 -37.25
C ILE A 208 -1.11 3.02 -37.97
N GLN A 209 -2.32 2.89 -37.41
CA GLN A 209 -3.44 2.22 -38.09
C GLN A 209 -4.00 3.05 -39.25
N MET A 210 -3.96 4.39 -39.18
CA MET A 210 -4.35 5.25 -40.30
C MET A 210 -3.30 5.21 -41.42
N GLU A 211 -2.01 5.33 -41.11
CA GLU A 211 -0.92 5.21 -42.08
C GLU A 211 -0.92 3.84 -42.76
N GLY A 212 -1.05 2.74 -42.00
CA GLY A 212 -1.11 1.39 -42.57
C GLY A 212 -2.32 1.18 -43.48
N ARG A 213 -3.46 1.81 -43.15
CA ARG A 213 -4.68 1.76 -43.96
C ARG A 213 -4.59 2.65 -45.21
N GLU A 214 -3.85 3.75 -45.16
CA GLU A 214 -3.61 4.64 -46.29
C GLU A 214 -2.62 4.04 -47.30
N GLU A 215 -1.57 3.37 -46.83
CA GLU A 215 -0.64 2.60 -47.68
C GLU A 215 -1.34 1.41 -48.38
N ASP A 216 -2.22 0.69 -47.69
CA ASP A 216 -2.97 -0.43 -48.27
C ASP A 216 -3.98 0.02 -49.33
N VAL A 217 -4.52 1.24 -49.22
CA VAL A 217 -5.39 1.84 -50.24
C VAL A 217 -4.57 2.27 -51.46
N LEU A 218 -3.40 2.88 -51.26
CA LEU A 218 -2.50 3.28 -52.35
C LEU A 218 -1.94 2.10 -53.14
N ARG A 219 -1.74 0.93 -52.52
CA ARG A 219 -1.31 -0.30 -53.23
C ARG A 219 -2.40 -0.96 -54.08
N ARG A 220 -3.67 -0.58 -53.91
CA ARG A 220 -4.82 -1.17 -54.62
C ARG A 220 -5.32 -0.33 -55.81
N VAL A 221 -4.74 0.84 -56.04
CA VAL A 221 -5.00 1.74 -57.19
C VAL A 221 -3.87 1.59 -58.20
#